data_AF-A0A966GFA3-F1
#
_entry.id   AF-A0A966GFA3-F1
#
_cell.length_a   1.000
_cell.length_b   1.000
_cell.length_c   1.000
_cell.angle_alpha   90.00
_cell.angle_beta   90.00
_cell.angle_gamma   90.00
#
_symmetry.space_group_name_H-M   'P 1'
#
loop_
_entity.id
_entity.type
_entity.pdbx_description
1 polymer ?
#
loop_
_entity_poly.entity_id
_entity_poly.type
_entity_poly.pdbx_seq_one_letter_code
_entity_poly.pdbx_strand_id
1 'polypeptide(L)'
;MASISLTLPDGHQRQFDAGVTAADVAAAIAPSLAKRAISATLDGRHWDLQWPITHDAAIAINTAKDEAPALELIRHDLAHIMARAVQEIWPDVQVTIGPVIENGWYYDFDRKEPFTPEDLGQIEARMKQIIAARDPVRTEVWDRARAVAHYEAKGEPYKVELIAAIPGDEPLRMYWHG
;
A
#
# COMPACT_ATOMS: atom_id res chain seq x y z
N MET A 1 -7.56 -27.84 1.07
CA MET A 1 -8.05 -26.45 1.15
C MET A 1 -9.13 -26.30 0.09
N ALA A 2 -10.04 -25.33 0.21
CA ALA A 2 -11.01 -25.09 -0.87
C ALA A 2 -10.23 -24.61 -2.11
N SER A 3 -10.61 -25.06 -3.30
CA SER A 3 -10.02 -24.62 -4.57
C SER A 3 -10.87 -23.48 -5.14
N ILE A 4 -10.22 -22.50 -5.77
CA ILE A 4 -10.86 -21.39 -6.48
C ILE A 4 -10.43 -21.37 -7.95
N SER A 5 -11.33 -20.90 -8.81
CA SER A 5 -11.09 -20.72 -10.24
C SER A 5 -10.85 -19.24 -10.55
N LEU A 6 -9.67 -18.92 -11.07
CA LEU A 6 -9.33 -17.58 -11.54
C LEU A 6 -9.36 -17.51 -13.07
N THR A 7 -10.17 -16.60 -13.61
CA THR A 7 -10.27 -16.35 -15.06
C THR A 7 -9.28 -15.26 -15.47
N LEU A 8 -8.35 -15.60 -16.36
CA LEU A 8 -7.33 -14.70 -16.89
C LEU A 8 -7.87 -13.85 -18.06
N PRO A 9 -7.16 -12.78 -18.48
CA PRO A 9 -7.65 -11.89 -19.55
C PRO A 9 -7.78 -12.55 -20.92
N ASP A 10 -7.10 -13.67 -21.15
CA ASP A 10 -7.21 -14.49 -22.36
C ASP A 10 -8.42 -15.46 -22.32
N GLY A 11 -9.21 -15.43 -21.24
CA GLY A 11 -10.36 -16.30 -21.00
C GLY A 11 -10.00 -17.67 -20.43
N HIS A 12 -8.71 -18.01 -20.31
CA HIS A 12 -8.31 -19.26 -19.67
C HIS A 12 -8.56 -19.22 -18.17
N GLN A 13 -9.03 -20.34 -17.63
CA GLN A 13 -9.22 -20.51 -16.19
C GLN A 13 -8.07 -21.34 -15.60
N ARG A 14 -7.64 -20.95 -14.41
CA ARG A 14 -6.64 -21.69 -13.63
C ARG A 14 -7.14 -21.90 -12.20
N GLN A 15 -6.87 -23.09 -11.67
CA GLN A 15 -7.26 -23.47 -10.31
C GLN A 15 -6.12 -23.16 -9.34
N PHE A 16 -6.47 -22.60 -8.18
CA PHE A 16 -5.55 -22.30 -7.09
C PHE A 16 -6.19 -22.65 -5.75
N ASP A 17 -5.39 -22.83 -4.71
CA ASP A 17 -5.92 -22.92 -3.35
C ASP A 17 -6.49 -21.57 -2.91
N ALA A 18 -7.65 -21.59 -2.23
CA ALA A 18 -8.23 -20.40 -1.63
C ALA A 18 -7.24 -19.76 -0.64
N GLY A 19 -7.04 -18.45 -0.77
CA GLY A 19 -6.03 -17.68 -0.06
C GLY A 19 -4.79 -17.36 -0.89
N VAL A 20 -4.69 -17.87 -2.12
CA VAL A 20 -3.63 -17.49 -3.08
C VAL A 20 -3.57 -15.97 -3.26
N THR A 21 -2.37 -15.43 -3.44
CA THR A 21 -2.19 -13.99 -3.68
C THR A 21 -2.00 -13.69 -5.16
N ALA A 22 -2.23 -12.45 -5.58
CA ALA A 22 -1.95 -12.05 -6.96
C ALA A 22 -0.46 -12.14 -7.31
N ALA A 23 0.46 -12.00 -6.33
CA ALA A 23 1.87 -12.29 -6.51
C ALA A 23 2.12 -13.76 -6.91
N ASP A 24 1.48 -14.69 -6.20
CA ASP A 24 1.60 -16.13 -6.49
C ASP A 24 1.04 -16.47 -7.87
N VAL A 25 -0.11 -15.88 -8.22
CA VAL A 25 -0.72 -16.04 -9.56
C VAL A 25 0.22 -15.53 -10.64
N ALA A 26 0.81 -14.34 -10.47
CA ALA A 26 1.79 -13.79 -11.42
C ALA A 26 3.02 -14.70 -11.58
N ALA A 27 3.53 -15.25 -10.47
CA ALA A 27 4.65 -16.19 -10.47
C ALA A 27 4.31 -17.51 -11.19
N ALA A 28 3.10 -18.04 -10.98
CA ALA A 28 2.60 -19.25 -11.63
C ALA A 28 2.34 -19.06 -13.14
N ILE A 29 2.07 -17.83 -13.60
CA ILE A 29 1.96 -17.51 -15.02
C ILE A 29 3.35 -17.46 -15.67
N ALA A 30 4.25 -16.63 -15.14
CA ALA A 30 5.63 -16.56 -15.61
C ALA A 30 6.55 -15.83 -14.60
N PRO A 31 7.80 -16.27 -14.41
CA PRO A 31 8.77 -15.56 -13.57
C PRO A 31 9.02 -14.11 -13.99
N SER A 32 8.92 -13.81 -15.30
CA SER A 32 9.06 -12.45 -15.83
C SER A 32 7.83 -11.58 -15.60
N LEU A 33 6.65 -12.17 -15.40
CA LEU A 33 5.45 -11.44 -15.00
C LEU A 33 5.51 -11.12 -13.50
N ALA A 34 5.86 -12.09 -12.65
CA ALA A 34 6.07 -11.87 -11.21
C ALA A 34 7.02 -10.69 -10.93
N LYS A 35 8.14 -10.59 -11.67
CA LYS A 35 9.10 -9.48 -11.53
C LYS A 35 8.56 -8.10 -11.96
N ARG A 36 7.53 -8.05 -12.80
CA ARG A 36 6.96 -6.82 -13.35
C ARG A 36 5.60 -6.46 -12.74
N ALA A 37 5.03 -7.36 -11.94
CA ALA A 37 3.75 -7.16 -11.29
C ALA A 37 3.85 -6.01 -10.29
N ILE A 38 2.84 -5.15 -10.29
CA ILE A 38 2.71 -3.99 -9.39
C ILE A 38 1.47 -4.16 -8.52
N SER A 39 0.36 -4.53 -9.13
CA SER A 39 -0.93 -4.82 -8.50
C SER A 39 -1.70 -5.81 -9.37
N ALA A 40 -2.95 -6.08 -9.01
CA ALA A 40 -3.89 -6.78 -9.84
C ALA A 40 -5.22 -6.03 -9.91
N THR A 41 -6.03 -6.42 -10.88
CA THR A 41 -7.44 -6.09 -10.95
C THR A 41 -8.21 -7.38 -10.69
N LEU A 42 -9.00 -7.43 -9.62
CA LEU A 42 -9.84 -8.57 -9.24
C LEU A 42 -11.31 -8.15 -9.34
N ASP A 43 -12.09 -8.83 -10.18
CA ASP A 43 -13.50 -8.50 -10.46
C ASP A 43 -13.74 -7.00 -10.76
N GLY A 44 -12.82 -6.40 -11.52
CA GLY A 44 -12.87 -4.99 -11.90
C GLY A 44 -12.42 -3.99 -10.83
N ARG A 45 -11.90 -4.46 -9.69
CA ARG A 45 -11.40 -3.60 -8.59
C ARG A 45 -9.90 -3.75 -8.41
N HIS A 46 -9.24 -2.67 -7.99
CA HIS A 46 -7.82 -2.72 -7.64
C HIS A 46 -7.59 -3.73 -6.50
N TRP A 47 -6.51 -4.50 -6.61
CA TRP A 47 -6.14 -5.55 -5.67
C TRP A 47 -4.63 -5.55 -5.46
N ASP A 48 -4.20 -5.50 -4.20
CA ASP A 48 -2.79 -5.57 -3.83
C ASP A 48 -2.23 -6.97 -4.11
N LEU A 49 -0.95 -7.06 -4.45
CA LEU A 49 -0.28 -8.31 -4.75
C LEU A 49 -0.25 -9.30 -3.58
N GLN A 50 -0.32 -8.82 -2.34
CA GLN A 50 -0.24 -9.62 -1.12
C GLN A 50 -1.62 -9.94 -0.52
N TRP A 51 -2.71 -9.40 -1.08
CA TRP A 51 -4.04 -9.66 -0.54
C TRP A 51 -4.53 -11.05 -0.96
N PRO A 52 -5.05 -11.86 -0.01
CA PRO A 52 -5.52 -13.21 -0.30
C PRO A 52 -6.79 -13.17 -1.14
N ILE A 53 -6.86 -14.04 -2.15
CA ILE A 53 -8.04 -14.23 -2.99
C ILE A 53 -8.76 -15.50 -2.50
N THR A 54 -10.01 -15.37 -2.06
CA THR A 54 -10.73 -16.46 -1.37
C THR A 54 -11.94 -16.99 -2.14
N HIS A 55 -12.24 -16.45 -3.31
CA HIS A 55 -13.38 -16.81 -4.14
C HIS A 55 -13.00 -16.84 -5.63
N ASP A 56 -13.84 -17.48 -6.43
CA ASP A 56 -13.71 -17.49 -7.89
C ASP A 56 -13.85 -16.06 -8.43
N ALA A 57 -12.92 -15.64 -9.29
CA ALA A 57 -12.85 -14.26 -9.73
C ALA A 57 -12.21 -14.11 -11.11
N ALA A 58 -12.48 -13.00 -11.79
CA ALA A 58 -11.68 -12.53 -12.91
C ALA A 58 -10.45 -11.78 -12.38
N ILE A 59 -9.26 -12.10 -12.91
CA ILE A 59 -8.00 -11.47 -12.50
C ILE A 59 -7.20 -10.97 -13.70
N ALA A 60 -6.65 -9.77 -13.57
CA ALA A 60 -5.61 -9.24 -14.47
C ALA A 60 -4.43 -8.75 -13.63
N ILE A 61 -3.20 -9.12 -14.00
CA ILE A 61 -1.99 -8.61 -13.35
C ILE A 61 -1.60 -7.29 -13.99
N ASN A 62 -1.55 -6.23 -13.19
CA ASN A 62 -1.15 -4.90 -13.61
C ASN A 62 0.37 -4.77 -13.52
N THR A 63 0.96 -4.18 -14.55
CA THR A 63 2.39 -3.89 -14.67
C THR A 63 2.59 -2.41 -14.93
N ALA A 64 3.83 -1.96 -15.10
CA ALA A 64 4.13 -0.57 -15.49
C ALA A 64 3.50 -0.15 -16.84
N LYS A 65 2.99 -1.09 -17.64
CA LYS A 65 2.24 -0.79 -18.87
C LYS A 65 0.81 -0.35 -18.61
N ASP A 66 0.27 -0.69 -17.45
CA ASP A 66 -1.09 -0.42 -17.03
C ASP A 66 -1.07 0.89 -16.22
N GLU A 67 -0.85 2.01 -16.93
CA GLU A 67 -0.42 3.27 -16.34
C GLU A 67 -1.31 3.75 -15.19
N ALA A 68 -2.63 3.74 -15.37
CA ALA A 68 -3.56 4.25 -14.35
C ALA A 68 -3.45 3.49 -13.00
N PRO A 69 -3.68 2.16 -12.94
CA PRO A 69 -3.58 1.42 -11.68
C PRO A 69 -2.14 1.32 -11.14
N ALA A 70 -1.12 1.39 -12.02
CA ALA A 70 0.28 1.37 -11.59
C ALA A 70 0.71 2.69 -10.95
N LEU A 71 0.40 3.83 -11.58
CA LEU A 71 0.79 5.15 -11.09
C LEU A 71 0.07 5.51 -9.79
N GLU A 72 -1.20 5.14 -9.63
CA GLU A 72 -1.92 5.37 -8.38
C GLU A 72 -1.22 4.69 -7.19
N LEU A 73 -0.88 3.41 -7.33
CA LEU A 73 -0.19 2.67 -6.27
C LEU A 73 1.22 3.22 -6.02
N ILE A 74 2.00 3.49 -7.08
CA ILE A 74 3.35 4.05 -6.96
C ILE A 74 3.32 5.39 -6.20
N ARG A 75 2.37 6.27 -6.52
CA ARG A 75 2.23 7.57 -5.84
C ARG A 75 1.82 7.40 -4.39
N HIS A 76 0.94 6.46 -4.09
CA HIS A 76 0.53 6.17 -2.72
C HIS A 76 1.70 5.64 -1.88
N ASP A 77 2.48 4.70 -2.43
CA ASP A 77 3.68 4.18 -1.77
C ASP A 77 4.73 5.28 -1.55
N LEU A 78 4.91 6.19 -2.52
CA LEU A 78 5.80 7.34 -2.37
C LEU A 78 5.33 8.31 -1.28
N ALA A 79 4.02 8.44 -1.04
CA ALA A 79 3.50 9.19 0.10
C ALA A 79 3.94 8.54 1.44
N HIS A 80 3.82 7.22 1.57
CA HIS A 80 4.29 6.50 2.77
C HIS A 80 5.81 6.58 2.95
N ILE A 81 6.58 6.46 1.87
CA ILE A 81 8.04 6.60 1.89
C ILE A 81 8.44 8.02 2.33
N MET A 82 7.72 9.05 1.87
CA MET A 82 7.95 10.43 2.29
C MET A 82 7.64 10.62 3.78
N ALA A 83 6.52 10.06 4.27
CA ALA A 83 6.18 10.11 5.68
C ALA A 83 7.24 9.43 6.57
N ARG A 84 7.70 8.24 6.17
CA ARG A 84 8.80 7.54 6.85
C ARG A 84 10.08 8.37 6.84
N ALA A 85 10.46 8.94 5.69
CA ALA A 85 11.65 9.77 5.57
C ALA A 85 11.60 10.96 6.52
N VAL A 86 10.46 11.66 6.60
CA VAL A 86 10.26 12.79 7.51
C VAL A 86 10.36 12.35 8.97
N GLN A 87 9.70 11.26 9.38
CA GLN A 87 9.77 10.77 10.76
C GLN A 87 11.17 10.25 11.14
N GLU A 88 11.95 9.72 10.21
CA GLU A 88 13.34 9.30 10.47
C GLU A 88 14.30 10.50 10.62
N ILE A 89 14.06 11.60 9.90
CA ILE A 89 14.87 12.84 10.03
C ILE A 89 14.44 13.63 11.26
N TRP A 90 13.13 13.76 11.49
CA TRP A 90 12.55 14.50 12.61
C TRP A 90 11.52 13.63 13.36
N PRO A 91 11.96 12.90 14.40
CA PRO A 91 11.11 11.96 15.14
C PRO A 91 9.90 12.57 15.85
N ASP A 92 9.93 13.88 16.13
CA ASP A 92 8.84 14.57 16.81
C ASP A 92 7.71 15.04 15.85
N VAL A 93 7.88 14.84 14.53
CA VAL A 93 6.88 15.24 13.54
C VAL A 93 5.76 14.20 13.46
N GLN A 94 4.51 14.67 13.58
CA GLN A 94 3.33 13.80 13.46
C GLN A 94 2.83 13.76 12.02
N VAL A 95 2.40 12.57 11.60
CA VAL A 95 1.92 12.30 10.24
C VAL A 95 0.40 12.30 10.21
N THR A 96 -0.20 13.09 9.33
CA THR A 96 -1.67 13.20 9.25
C THR A 96 -2.22 12.44 8.04
N ILE A 97 -2.51 13.12 6.93
CA ILE A 97 -3.08 12.58 5.69
C ILE A 97 -2.10 12.72 4.52
N GLY A 98 -2.08 11.73 3.63
CA GLY A 98 -1.24 11.78 2.43
C GLY A 98 -1.88 11.09 1.24
N PRO A 99 -2.91 11.70 0.62
CA PRO A 99 -3.62 11.11 -0.50
C PRO A 99 -2.86 11.29 -1.82
N VAL A 100 -3.18 10.42 -2.77
CA VAL A 100 -2.84 10.59 -4.18
C VAL A 100 -3.76 11.65 -4.80
N ILE A 101 -3.22 12.44 -5.72
CA ILE A 101 -3.93 13.42 -6.55
C ILE A 101 -3.65 13.13 -8.04
N GLU A 102 -4.37 13.80 -8.95
CA GLU A 102 -4.31 13.55 -10.40
C GLU A 102 -2.88 13.45 -10.96
N ASN A 103 -1.98 14.32 -10.49
CA ASN A 103 -0.61 14.45 -11.00
C ASN A 103 0.48 14.19 -9.95
N GLY A 104 0.15 13.58 -8.81
CA GLY A 104 1.13 13.34 -7.74
C GLY A 104 0.52 12.87 -6.44
N TRP A 105 1.12 13.27 -5.32
CA TRP A 105 0.63 13.07 -3.97
C TRP A 105 1.07 14.24 -3.11
N TYR A 106 0.49 14.39 -1.93
CA TYR A 106 1.03 15.23 -0.87
C TYR A 106 1.01 14.46 0.45
N TYR A 107 1.60 15.04 1.50
CA TYR A 107 1.42 14.58 2.86
C TYR A 107 1.46 15.78 3.80
N ASP A 108 0.48 15.86 4.69
CA ASP A 108 0.39 16.87 5.72
C ASP A 108 1.12 16.41 6.99
N PHE A 109 1.92 17.31 7.56
CA PHE A 109 2.74 17.05 8.73
C PHE A 109 2.46 18.10 9.80
N ASP A 110 2.25 17.66 11.04
CA ASP A 110 2.24 18.57 12.19
C ASP A 110 3.66 18.68 12.75
N ARG A 111 4.21 19.89 12.63
CA ARG A 111 5.51 20.26 13.16
C ARG A 111 5.55 21.74 13.52
N LYS A 112 6.38 22.09 14.50
CA LYS A 112 6.49 23.47 15.02
C LYS A 112 7.12 24.47 14.04
N GLU A 113 8.12 24.02 13.29
CA GLU A 113 8.86 24.85 12.35
C GLU A 113 8.45 24.50 10.93
N PRO A 114 8.18 25.45 10.02
CA PRO A 114 7.87 25.11 8.63
C PRO A 114 9.03 24.43 7.91
N PHE A 115 8.72 23.61 6.89
CA PHE A 115 9.76 23.10 5.98
C PHE A 115 10.36 24.22 5.15
N THR A 116 11.68 24.16 4.96
CA THR A 116 12.41 25.01 4.01
C THR A 116 12.72 24.25 2.72
N PRO A 117 13.14 24.92 1.63
CA PRO A 117 13.60 24.24 0.43
C PRO A 117 14.77 23.26 0.66
N GLU A 118 15.64 23.55 1.62
CA GLU A 118 16.75 22.66 2.00
C GLU A 118 16.24 21.38 2.65
N ASP A 119 15.18 21.45 3.47
CA ASP A 119 14.53 20.28 4.05
C ASP A 119 13.99 19.34 2.96
N LEU A 120 13.41 19.89 1.89
CA LEU A 120 12.90 19.08 0.77
C LEU A 120 14.01 18.25 0.12
N GLY A 121 15.21 18.83 -0.02
CA GLY A 121 16.38 18.11 -0.53
C GLY A 121 16.83 16.97 0.39
N GLN A 122 16.76 17.17 1.71
CA GLN A 122 17.06 16.13 2.70
C GLN A 122 16.03 15.00 2.69
N ILE A 123 14.74 15.36 2.61
CA ILE A 123 13.63 14.41 2.51
C ILE A 123 13.79 13.55 1.26
N GLU A 124 13.99 14.16 0.09
CA GLU A 124 14.16 13.43 -1.17
C GLU A 124 15.38 12.48 -1.13
N ALA A 125 16.51 12.94 -0.58
CA ALA A 125 17.69 12.10 -0.41
C ALA A 125 17.41 10.90 0.50
N ARG A 126 16.66 11.10 1.59
CA ARG A 126 16.30 10.01 2.50
C ARG A 126 15.29 9.05 1.89
N MET A 127 14.29 9.54 1.15
CA MET A 127 13.36 8.71 0.39
C MET A 127 14.10 7.78 -0.59
N LYS A 128 15.08 8.31 -1.32
CA LYS A 128 15.92 7.52 -2.24
C LYS A 128 16.69 6.41 -1.50
N GLN A 129 17.18 6.67 -0.29
CA GLN A 129 17.85 5.66 0.54
C GLN A 129 16.88 4.57 0.98
N ILE A 130 15.67 4.92 1.42
CA ILE A 130 14.62 3.98 1.81
C ILE A 130 14.24 3.08 0.62
N ILE A 131 14.03 3.67 -0.56
CA ILE A 131 13.73 2.91 -1.80
C ILE A 131 14.87 1.95 -2.15
N ALA A 132 16.12 2.40 -2.02
CA ALA A 132 17.30 1.59 -2.34
C ALA A 132 17.50 0.41 -1.37
N ALA A 133 17.03 0.51 -0.13
CA ALA A 133 17.10 -0.56 0.87
C ALA A 133 16.25 -1.79 0.47
N ARG A 134 15.16 -1.57 -0.28
CA ARG A 134 14.22 -2.62 -0.71
C ARG A 134 13.64 -3.41 0.47
N ASP A 135 13.33 -2.70 1.55
CA ASP A 135 12.64 -3.28 2.69
C ASP A 135 11.29 -3.87 2.22
N PRO A 136 10.90 -5.06 2.70
CA PRO A 136 9.61 -5.64 2.36
C PRO A 136 8.48 -4.78 2.94
N VAL A 137 7.45 -4.53 2.14
CA VAL A 137 6.19 -3.97 2.64
C VAL A 137 5.34 -5.13 3.16
N ARG A 138 4.92 -5.05 4.42
CA ARG A 138 4.02 -6.05 5.02
C ARG A 138 2.68 -5.41 5.35
N THR A 139 1.61 -6.20 5.28
CA THR A 139 0.28 -5.77 5.69
C THR A 139 -0.30 -6.66 6.78
N GLU A 140 -1.12 -6.08 7.64
CA GLU A 140 -1.88 -6.81 8.64
C GLU A 140 -3.34 -6.33 8.63
N VAL A 141 -4.29 -7.22 8.91
CA VAL A 141 -5.70 -6.85 9.07
C VAL A 141 -6.03 -6.83 10.56
N TRP A 142 -6.40 -5.66 11.07
CA TRP A 142 -6.68 -5.42 12.48
C TRP A 142 -8.14 -5.00 12.65
N ASP A 143 -8.73 -5.39 13.78
CA ASP A 143 -9.94 -4.71 14.23
C ASP A 143 -9.62 -3.26 14.63
N ARG A 144 -10.66 -2.44 14.65
CA ARG A 144 -10.53 -1.00 14.91
C ARG A 144 -10.02 -0.70 16.32
N ALA A 145 -10.44 -1.46 17.32
CA ALA A 145 -10.02 -1.23 18.70
C ALA A 145 -8.51 -1.44 18.88
N ARG A 146 -7.95 -2.48 18.25
CA ARG A 146 -6.51 -2.74 18.20
C ARG A 146 -5.76 -1.60 17.51
N ALA A 147 -6.27 -1.11 16.38
CA ALA A 147 -5.65 0.00 15.64
C ALA A 147 -5.66 1.32 16.44
N VAL A 148 -6.77 1.65 17.10
CA VAL A 148 -6.89 2.83 17.98
C VAL A 148 -5.88 2.74 19.12
N ALA A 149 -5.87 1.63 19.87
CA ALA A 149 -4.95 1.46 21.00
C ALA A 149 -3.47 1.56 20.58
N HIS A 150 -3.13 1.10 19.38
CA HIS A 150 -1.78 1.23 18.83
C HIS A 150 -1.37 2.69 18.60
N TYR A 151 -2.24 3.50 17.99
CA TYR A 151 -1.92 4.90 17.71
C TYR A 151 -1.98 5.79 18.95
N GLU A 152 -2.87 5.49 19.91
CA GLU A 152 -2.87 6.15 21.22
C GLU A 152 -1.55 5.91 21.96
N ALA A 153 -1.07 4.66 22.00
CA ALA A 153 0.21 4.32 22.65
C ALA A 153 1.43 4.98 21.98
N LYS A 154 1.32 5.33 20.69
CA LYS A 154 2.35 6.05 19.93
C LYS A 154 2.20 7.57 19.98
N GLY A 155 1.15 8.10 20.59
CA GLY A 155 0.89 9.53 20.61
C GLY A 155 0.58 10.11 19.22
N GLU A 156 -0.17 9.37 18.40
CA GLU A 156 -0.57 9.76 17.03
C GLU A 156 -2.08 10.12 16.99
N PRO A 157 -2.49 11.29 17.54
CA PRO A 157 -3.90 11.64 17.72
C PRO A 157 -4.66 11.76 16.39
N TYR A 158 -3.99 12.29 15.34
CA TYR A 158 -4.58 12.41 14.02
C TYR A 158 -5.00 11.04 13.42
N LYS A 159 -4.22 9.98 13.67
CA LYS A 159 -4.57 8.63 13.19
C LYS A 159 -5.77 8.07 13.94
N VAL A 160 -5.91 8.38 15.23
CA VAL A 160 -7.09 7.98 16.02
C VAL A 160 -8.36 8.65 15.49
N GLU A 161 -8.30 9.97 15.23
CA GLU A 161 -9.41 10.72 14.64
C GLU A 161 -9.79 10.18 13.25
N LEU A 162 -8.80 9.88 12.41
CA LEU A 162 -9.03 9.31 11.09
C LEU A 162 -9.74 7.96 11.17
N ILE A 163 -9.34 7.08 12.09
CA ILE A 163 -10.02 5.78 12.30
C ILE A 163 -11.48 5.98 12.71
N ALA A 164 -11.74 6.95 13.61
CA ALA A 164 -13.10 7.26 14.06
C ALA A 164 -13.99 7.83 12.95
N ALA A 165 -13.40 8.49 11.94
CA ALA A 165 -14.11 9.05 10.80
C ALA A 165 -14.46 8.03 9.70
N ILE A 166 -13.80 6.86 9.68
CA ILE A 166 -14.11 5.81 8.70
C ILE A 166 -15.48 5.20 9.07
N PRO A 167 -16.50 5.24 8.19
CA PRO A 167 -17.80 4.63 8.46
C PRO A 167 -17.69 3.11 8.58
N GLY A 168 -18.70 2.47 9.18
CA GLY A 168 -18.79 1.01 9.29
C GLY A 168 -17.91 0.39 10.39
N ASP A 169 -17.89 -0.93 10.44
CA ASP A 169 -17.19 -1.75 11.42
C ASP A 169 -16.14 -2.67 10.78
N GLU A 170 -15.84 -2.46 9.50
CA GLU A 170 -14.91 -3.29 8.75
C GLU A 170 -13.50 -3.24 9.37
N PRO A 171 -12.77 -4.37 9.35
CA PRO A 171 -11.37 -4.40 9.74
C PRO A 171 -10.52 -3.45 8.90
N LEU A 172 -9.50 -2.89 9.53
CA LEU A 172 -8.55 -1.98 8.91
C LEU A 172 -7.32 -2.76 8.45
N ARG A 173 -6.81 -2.41 7.27
CA ARG A 173 -5.52 -2.93 6.81
C ARG A 173 -4.41 -1.95 7.15
N MET A 174 -3.48 -2.43 7.97
CA MET A 174 -2.27 -1.73 8.35
C MET A 174 -1.18 -1.98 7.33
N TYR A 175 -0.46 -0.94 6.93
CA TYR A 175 0.70 -1.00 6.05
C TYR A 175 1.97 -0.65 6.82
N TRP A 176 3.04 -1.40 6.56
CA TRP A 176 4.32 -1.21 7.20
C TRP A 176 5.42 -1.18 6.13
N HIS A 177 6.09 -0.04 6.03
CA HIS A 177 7.19 0.18 5.09
C HIS A 177 8.50 0.17 5.88
N GLY A 178 9.16 -0.97 5.99
CA GLY A 178 10.32 -1.18 6.89
C GLY A 178 10.03 -2.19 7.99
#